data_AF-A0A9D2UAB1-F1
#
_entry.id   AF-A0A9D2UAB1-F1
#
_cell.length_a   1.000
_cell.length_b   1.000
_cell.length_c   1.000
_cell.angle_alpha   90.00
_cell.angle_beta   90.00
_cell.angle_gamma   90.00
#
_symmetry.space_group_name_H-M   'P 1'
#
loop_
_entity.id
_entity.type
_entity.pdbx_description
1 polymer ?
#
loop_
_entity_poly.entity_id
_entity_poly.type
_entity_poly.pdbx_seq_one_letter_code
_entity_poly.pdbx_strand_id
1 'polypeptide(L)'
;MESILNSGCEPAVITVTGDDKPGVTARFFRGLAAHDVQLIDVEQSVFRGNLALAALVGVDADTLATLNNELPADLEALGMSVQIQTDTEAMATKPMPSHVMVVLGRRITAEDVQRIGQTLAAEGANIDTIRGIADYPVTGLEIHFTVANPRPGGGVELRKAVSELTAELHLDIAVERAGLARRSKRLICFDVDSTLIQQEVIEMLAAYAGREDEVAAVTERAMRGELDFAESLHERVKALAGLDASVVEKVANDIKLTPGARTTIRTLKRLGYKTGVVSGGFIQIIEPLARDLGLDFARANTLEIREGKLTGRVIGPVIDRHAKAESLKEFAWSNGIKLNQTVAVGDGANDIDMLSTAGLGIAFNAKPALREVADASVNYPFLDQVLFLLGISRSEIEHEDMADGTYRRPPLQD
;
A
#
# COMPACT_ATOMS: atom_id res chain seq x y z
N MET A 1 -0.61 37.04 -7.12
CA MET A 1 -0.23 36.71 -8.52
C MET A 1 0.70 37.74 -9.15
N GLU A 2 0.58 39.04 -8.84
CA GLU A 2 1.44 40.11 -9.41
C GLU A 2 2.97 39.88 -9.26
N SER A 3 3.44 39.01 -8.36
CA SER A 3 4.88 38.74 -8.21
C SER A 3 5.45 37.61 -9.08
N ILE A 4 4.64 36.88 -9.83
CA ILE A 4 5.11 35.76 -10.68
C ILE A 4 5.10 36.15 -12.16
N LEU A 5 4.16 37.02 -12.55
CA LEU A 5 4.00 37.47 -13.93
C LEU A 5 4.94 38.64 -14.26
N ASN A 6 5.42 38.66 -15.50
CA ASN A 6 6.07 39.83 -16.07
C ASN A 6 5.12 41.04 -16.08
N SER A 7 5.66 42.25 -15.95
CA SER A 7 4.86 43.48 -15.96
C SER A 7 4.04 43.63 -17.24
N GLY A 8 2.73 43.84 -17.11
CA GLY A 8 1.81 43.97 -18.24
C GLY A 8 1.26 42.65 -18.79
N CYS A 9 1.66 41.50 -18.24
CA CYS A 9 1.10 40.20 -18.59
C CYS A 9 -0.10 39.83 -17.71
N GLU A 10 -1.08 39.17 -18.32
CA GLU A 10 -2.21 38.55 -17.64
C GLU A 10 -2.09 37.01 -17.70
N PRO A 11 -2.65 36.29 -16.72
CA PRO A 11 -2.68 34.84 -16.71
C PRO A 11 -3.66 34.28 -17.75
N ALA A 12 -3.23 33.31 -18.53
CA ALA A 12 -4.08 32.55 -19.45
C ALA A 12 -3.77 31.05 -19.39
N VAL A 13 -4.79 30.22 -19.55
CA VAL A 13 -4.66 28.76 -19.68
C VAL A 13 -4.87 28.40 -21.13
N ILE A 14 -3.89 27.70 -21.71
CA ILE A 14 -3.96 27.17 -23.07
C ILE A 14 -4.02 25.65 -23.00
N THR A 15 -5.13 25.07 -23.46
CA THR A 15 -5.40 23.64 -23.43
C THR A 15 -5.44 23.07 -24.84
N VAL A 16 -4.71 21.98 -25.05
CA VAL A 16 -4.62 21.24 -26.31
C VAL A 16 -5.09 19.80 -26.07
N THR A 17 -6.09 19.35 -26.85
CA THR A 17 -6.64 17.99 -26.74
C THR A 17 -6.81 17.31 -28.10
N GLY A 18 -6.62 16.00 -28.17
CA GLY A 18 -6.76 15.24 -29.43
C GLY A 18 -6.01 13.91 -29.40
N ASP A 19 -5.91 13.24 -30.56
CA ASP A 19 -5.11 12.02 -30.69
C ASP A 19 -3.62 12.32 -30.46
N ASP A 20 -2.98 11.50 -29.62
CA ASP A 20 -1.55 11.63 -29.31
C ASP A 20 -0.69 11.35 -30.54
N LYS A 21 0.24 12.26 -30.81
CA LYS A 21 1.15 12.22 -31.97
C LYS A 21 2.53 12.78 -31.59
N PRO A 22 3.61 12.18 -32.09
CA PRO A 22 4.95 12.75 -31.92
C PRO A 22 5.01 14.20 -32.44
N GLY A 23 5.60 15.09 -31.63
CA GLY A 23 5.87 16.48 -32.02
C GLY A 23 4.77 17.49 -31.70
N VAL A 24 3.59 17.08 -31.19
CA VAL A 24 2.53 18.01 -30.79
C VAL A 24 3.02 18.99 -29.71
N THR A 25 3.63 18.47 -28.63
CA THR A 25 4.20 19.29 -27.55
C THR A 25 5.24 20.29 -28.05
N ALA A 26 6.14 19.85 -28.94
CA ALA A 26 7.17 20.72 -29.51
C ALA A 26 6.57 21.81 -30.40
N ARG A 27 5.53 21.49 -31.18
CA ARG A 27 4.82 22.45 -32.04
C ARG A 27 4.07 23.49 -31.20
N PHE A 28 3.38 23.04 -30.16
CA PHE A 28 2.71 23.90 -29.19
C PHE A 28 3.68 24.92 -28.57
N PHE A 29 4.79 24.46 -27.98
CA PHE A 29 5.75 25.37 -27.35
C PHE A 29 6.51 26.24 -28.34
N ARG A 30 6.71 25.80 -29.59
CA ARG A 30 7.24 26.66 -30.65
C ARG A 30 6.31 27.83 -30.95
N GLY A 31 4.99 27.60 -30.98
CA GLY A 31 4.01 28.66 -31.14
C GLY A 31 4.06 29.68 -30.01
N LEU A 32 4.18 29.22 -28.76
CA LEU A 32 4.33 30.11 -27.60
C LEU A 32 5.67 30.85 -27.60
N ALA A 33 6.77 30.17 -27.91
CA ALA A 33 8.11 30.76 -27.93
C ALA A 33 8.29 31.82 -29.02
N ALA A 34 7.53 31.76 -30.11
CA ALA A 34 7.54 32.77 -31.16
C ALA A 34 7.11 34.16 -30.67
N HIS A 35 6.38 34.20 -29.55
CA HIS A 35 5.81 35.43 -28.97
C HIS A 35 6.30 35.71 -27.54
N ASP A 36 7.43 35.11 -27.13
CA ASP A 36 8.05 35.30 -25.79
C ASP A 36 7.10 35.09 -24.60
N VAL A 37 6.16 34.15 -24.75
CA VAL A 37 5.16 33.84 -23.72
C VAL A 37 5.83 33.24 -22.48
N GLN A 38 5.54 33.82 -21.31
CA GLN A 38 6.05 33.31 -20.04
C GLN A 38 5.29 32.04 -19.63
N LEU A 39 5.98 30.94 -19.38
CA LEU A 39 5.37 29.72 -18.82
C LEU A 39 5.36 29.77 -17.29
N ILE A 40 4.23 29.42 -16.68
CA ILE A 40 4.05 29.36 -15.21
C ILE A 40 3.93 27.90 -14.76
N ASP A 41 3.07 27.13 -15.42
CA ASP A 41 2.86 25.71 -15.16
C ASP A 41 2.49 24.95 -16.44
N VAL A 42 2.81 23.67 -16.50
CA VAL A 42 2.52 22.80 -17.65
C VAL A 42 2.14 21.40 -17.14
N GLU A 43 0.96 20.93 -17.53
CA GLU A 43 0.52 19.55 -17.32
C GLU A 43 0.30 18.87 -18.67
N GLN A 44 0.90 17.68 -18.86
CA GLN A 44 0.61 16.81 -20.01
C GLN A 44 0.24 15.42 -19.52
N SER A 45 -0.83 14.87 -20.09
CA SER A 45 -1.25 13.49 -19.87
C SER A 45 -1.61 12.82 -21.19
N VAL A 46 -1.34 11.52 -21.28
CA VAL A 46 -1.76 10.68 -22.40
C VAL A 46 -2.49 9.47 -21.84
N PHE A 47 -3.71 9.25 -22.30
CA PHE A 47 -4.51 8.08 -21.92
C PHE A 47 -5.06 7.39 -23.16
N ARG A 48 -4.65 6.13 -23.37
CA ARG A 48 -5.10 5.28 -24.49
C ARG A 48 -4.98 5.97 -25.85
N GLY A 49 -3.88 6.70 -26.08
CA GLY A 49 -3.62 7.42 -27.32
C GLY A 49 -4.34 8.76 -27.45
N ASN A 50 -4.96 9.28 -26.40
CA ASN A 50 -5.51 10.64 -26.36
C ASN A 50 -4.61 11.53 -25.50
N LEU A 51 -4.19 12.66 -26.06
CA LEU A 51 -3.35 13.66 -25.42
C LEU A 51 -4.23 14.77 -24.83
N ALA A 52 -3.91 15.18 -23.60
CA ALA A 52 -4.34 16.44 -23.01
C ALA A 52 -3.10 17.19 -22.49
N LEU A 53 -2.84 18.37 -23.06
CA LEU A 53 -1.72 19.25 -22.70
C LEU A 53 -2.29 20.61 -22.30
N ALA A 54 -1.98 21.09 -21.11
CA ALA A 54 -2.37 22.41 -20.64
C ALA A 54 -1.14 23.19 -20.19
N ALA A 55 -1.10 24.48 -20.50
CA ALA A 55 -0.10 25.40 -19.97
C ALA A 55 -0.76 26.63 -19.38
N LEU A 56 -0.40 26.96 -18.15
CA LEU A 56 -0.68 28.25 -17.54
C LEU A 56 0.44 29.21 -17.92
N VAL A 57 0.09 30.33 -18.54
CA VAL A 57 1.03 31.27 -19.13
C VAL A 57 0.76 32.70 -18.67
N GLY A 58 1.80 33.52 -18.68
CA GLY A 58 1.72 34.98 -18.60
C GLY A 58 1.87 35.59 -19.99
N VAL A 59 0.87 36.35 -20.43
CA VAL A 59 0.82 36.90 -21.78
C VAL A 59 0.12 38.26 -21.79
N ASP A 60 0.59 39.20 -22.61
CA ASP A 60 -0.07 40.49 -22.82
C ASP A 60 -1.28 40.36 -23.77
N ALA A 61 -2.15 41.38 -23.79
CA ALA A 61 -3.40 41.33 -24.55
C ALA A 61 -3.20 41.22 -26.08
N ASP A 62 -2.15 41.83 -26.63
CA ASP A 62 -1.88 41.82 -28.08
C ASP A 62 -1.36 40.45 -28.52
N THR A 63 -0.43 39.88 -27.74
CA THR A 63 0.07 38.53 -27.97
C THR A 63 -1.04 37.49 -27.81
N LEU A 64 -1.91 37.64 -26.82
CA LEU A 64 -3.05 36.74 -26.61
C LEU A 64 -4.01 36.76 -27.81
N ALA A 65 -4.29 37.92 -28.39
CA ALA A 65 -5.13 38.04 -29.58
C ALA A 65 -4.49 37.33 -30.79
N THR A 66 -3.16 37.40 -30.93
CA THR A 66 -2.41 36.69 -31.98
C THR A 66 -2.50 35.17 -31.78
N LEU A 67 -2.23 34.69 -30.57
CA LEU A 67 -2.26 33.27 -30.23
C LEU A 67 -3.63 32.64 -30.45
N ASN A 68 -4.72 33.38 -30.20
CA ASN A 68 -6.08 32.93 -30.44
C ASN A 68 -6.37 32.56 -31.90
N ASN A 69 -5.58 33.07 -32.84
CA ASN A 69 -5.75 32.78 -34.27
C ASN A 69 -4.69 31.79 -34.79
N GLU A 70 -3.41 32.01 -34.46
CA GLU A 70 -2.31 31.25 -35.04
C GLU A 70 -2.17 29.85 -34.44
N LEU A 71 -2.30 29.72 -33.12
CA LEU A 71 -2.01 28.48 -32.42
C LEU A 71 -3.05 27.37 -32.71
N PRO A 72 -4.37 27.66 -32.73
CA PRO A 72 -5.36 26.69 -33.20
C PRO A 72 -5.11 26.25 -34.64
N ALA A 73 -4.86 27.17 -35.57
CA ALA A 73 -4.63 26.84 -36.98
C ALA A 73 -3.40 25.91 -37.17
N ASP A 74 -2.32 26.15 -36.42
CA ASP A 74 -1.09 25.36 -36.50
C ASP A 74 -1.26 23.92 -35.95
N LEU A 75 -2.08 23.77 -34.91
CA LEU A 75 -2.30 22.50 -34.21
C LEU A 75 -3.50 21.70 -34.75
N GLU A 76 -4.50 22.36 -35.34
CA GLU A 76 -5.58 21.72 -36.10
C GLU A 76 -5.04 20.94 -37.30
N ALA A 77 -3.95 21.41 -37.91
CA ALA A 77 -3.24 20.67 -38.96
C ALA A 77 -2.68 19.31 -38.47
N LEU A 78 -2.54 19.13 -37.15
CA LEU A 78 -2.20 17.86 -36.51
C LEU A 78 -3.44 17.12 -35.96
N GLY A 79 -4.64 17.63 -36.16
CA GLY A 79 -5.88 17.08 -35.62
C GLY A 79 -6.09 17.38 -34.14
N MET A 80 -5.46 18.43 -33.61
CA MET A 80 -5.63 18.85 -32.22
C MET A 80 -6.64 19.98 -32.11
N SER A 81 -7.41 19.99 -31.03
CA SER A 81 -8.24 21.13 -30.62
C SER A 81 -7.49 21.99 -29.61
N VAL A 82 -7.57 23.31 -29.76
CA VAL A 82 -6.93 24.29 -28.87
C VAL A 82 -8.01 25.18 -28.25
N GLN A 83 -7.94 25.37 -26.93
CA GLN A 83 -8.76 26.30 -26.18
C GLN A 83 -7.86 27.24 -25.40
N ILE A 84 -8.13 28.54 -25.48
CA ILE A 84 -7.39 29.58 -24.76
C ILE A 84 -8.39 30.33 -23.90
N GLN A 85 -8.12 30.42 -22.60
CA GLN A 85 -8.98 31.10 -21.64
C GLN A 85 -8.14 32.00 -20.74
N THR A 86 -8.51 33.28 -20.65
CA THR A 86 -7.98 34.18 -19.61
C THR A 86 -8.52 33.73 -18.26
N ASP A 87 -7.63 33.50 -17.29
CA ASP A 87 -8.01 33.03 -15.97
C ASP A 87 -7.33 33.88 -14.90
N THR A 88 -8.02 34.94 -14.49
CA THR A 88 -7.56 35.86 -13.45
C THR A 88 -7.53 35.24 -12.05
N GLU A 89 -8.14 34.06 -11.86
CA GLU A 89 -8.17 33.32 -10.60
C GLU A 89 -7.24 32.08 -10.61
N ALA A 90 -6.59 31.78 -11.74
CA ALA A 90 -5.68 30.65 -11.89
C ALA A 90 -4.58 30.65 -10.83
N MET A 91 -4.60 29.66 -9.95
CA MET A 91 -3.51 29.45 -9.00
C MET A 91 -2.28 28.91 -9.74
N ALA A 92 -1.11 29.53 -9.52
CA ALA A 92 0.15 29.13 -10.14
C ALA A 92 0.62 27.70 -9.80
N THR A 93 0.05 27.09 -8.76
CA THR A 93 0.31 25.70 -8.38
C THR A 93 -0.99 25.03 -7.98
N LYS A 94 -1.27 23.89 -8.61
CA LYS A 94 -2.36 22.99 -8.22
C LYS A 94 -2.20 22.58 -6.76
N PRO A 95 -3.25 22.69 -5.93
CA PRO A 95 -3.23 22.16 -4.57
C PRO A 95 -2.90 20.66 -4.62
N MET A 96 -1.95 20.20 -3.81
CA MET A 96 -1.70 18.76 -3.71
C MET A 96 -2.96 18.06 -3.19
N PRO A 97 -3.27 16.86 -3.71
CA PRO A 97 -4.34 16.04 -3.15
C PRO A 97 -4.18 15.90 -1.65
N SER A 98 -5.30 15.93 -0.94
CA SER A 98 -5.30 15.81 0.53
C SER A 98 -5.11 14.35 0.98
N HIS A 99 -5.66 13.43 0.20
CA HIS A 99 -5.75 12.00 0.49
C HIS A 99 -5.60 11.19 -0.79
N VAL A 100 -5.28 9.92 -0.60
CA VAL A 100 -5.28 8.90 -1.64
C VAL A 100 -6.12 7.72 -1.15
N MET A 101 -6.95 7.20 -2.03
CA MET A 101 -7.72 5.98 -1.82
C MET A 101 -7.16 4.90 -2.74
N VAL A 102 -6.82 3.75 -2.17
CA VAL A 102 -6.48 2.53 -2.92
C VAL A 102 -7.68 1.59 -2.87
N VAL A 103 -8.15 1.18 -4.04
CA VAL A 103 -9.31 0.29 -4.22
C VAL A 103 -8.81 -0.98 -4.90
N LEU A 104 -8.94 -2.13 -4.23
CA LEU A 104 -8.52 -3.43 -4.75
C LEU A 104 -9.71 -4.39 -4.85
N GLY A 105 -9.78 -5.14 -5.95
CA GLY A 105 -10.81 -6.15 -6.14
C GLY A 105 -10.49 -7.18 -7.21
N ARG A 106 -11.03 -8.40 -7.10
CA ARG A 106 -11.00 -9.37 -8.21
C ARG A 106 -11.68 -8.80 -9.46
N ARG A 107 -12.74 -8.02 -9.26
CA ARG A 107 -13.42 -7.20 -10.27
C ARG A 107 -13.83 -5.89 -9.64
N ILE A 108 -13.49 -4.78 -10.30
CA ILE A 108 -14.00 -3.45 -9.95
C ILE A 108 -14.94 -3.03 -11.07
N THR A 109 -16.19 -2.75 -10.74
CA THR A 109 -17.24 -2.39 -11.69
C THR A 109 -17.43 -0.88 -11.76
N ALA A 110 -18.16 -0.42 -12.79
CA ALA A 110 -18.55 0.99 -12.89
C ALA A 110 -19.49 1.42 -11.75
N GLU A 111 -20.31 0.50 -11.23
CA GLU A 111 -21.18 0.74 -10.07
C GLU A 111 -20.33 1.01 -8.82
N ASP A 112 -19.27 0.23 -8.58
CA ASP A 112 -18.37 0.45 -7.45
C ASP A 112 -17.75 1.85 -7.47
N VAL A 113 -17.22 2.26 -8.63
CA VAL A 113 -16.64 3.60 -8.83
C VAL A 113 -17.69 4.70 -8.66
N GLN A 114 -18.91 4.47 -9.13
CA GLN A 114 -20.03 5.40 -8.99
C GLN A 114 -20.42 5.57 -7.51
N ARG A 115 -20.50 4.49 -6.73
CA ARG A 115 -20.79 4.54 -5.29
C ARG A 115 -19.70 5.23 -4.51
N ILE A 116 -18.42 4.93 -4.80
CA ILE A 116 -17.27 5.64 -4.22
C ILE A 116 -17.36 7.14 -4.52
N GLY A 117 -17.60 7.52 -5.78
CA GLY A 117 -17.74 8.90 -6.19
C GLY A 117 -18.88 9.63 -5.48
N GLN A 118 -20.02 8.98 -5.29
CA GLN A 118 -21.14 9.55 -4.53
C GLN A 118 -20.80 9.77 -3.05
N THR A 119 -20.16 8.80 -2.41
CA THR A 119 -19.74 8.93 -1.00
C THR A 119 -18.73 10.07 -0.83
N LEU A 120 -17.74 10.19 -1.72
CA LEU A 120 -16.78 11.29 -1.70
C LEU A 120 -17.46 12.66 -1.92
N ALA A 121 -18.37 12.73 -2.89
CA ALA A 121 -19.08 13.98 -3.19
C ALA A 121 -20.03 14.41 -2.06
N ALA A 122 -20.70 13.47 -1.38
CA ALA A 122 -21.57 13.76 -0.24
C ALA A 122 -20.80 14.41 0.93
N GLU A 123 -19.53 14.04 1.08
CA GLU A 123 -18.60 14.60 2.07
C GLU A 123 -17.84 15.84 1.56
N GLY A 124 -18.23 16.39 0.41
CA GLY A 124 -17.64 17.58 -0.19
C GLY A 124 -16.21 17.39 -0.69
N ALA A 125 -15.81 16.15 -0.99
CA ALA A 125 -14.52 15.86 -1.58
C ALA A 125 -14.57 15.86 -3.10
N ASN A 126 -13.52 16.38 -3.73
CA ASN A 126 -13.31 16.33 -5.18
C ASN A 126 -12.31 15.24 -5.54
N ILE A 127 -12.60 14.47 -6.60
CA ILE A 127 -11.64 13.53 -7.18
C ILE A 127 -10.69 14.31 -8.09
N ASP A 128 -9.40 14.25 -7.77
CA ASP A 128 -8.37 14.95 -8.51
C ASP A 128 -7.83 14.11 -9.67
N THR A 129 -7.56 12.82 -9.42
CA THR A 129 -7.15 11.86 -10.45
C THR A 129 -7.56 10.44 -10.09
N ILE A 130 -7.78 9.61 -11.11
CA ILE A 130 -7.96 8.16 -10.99
C ILE A 130 -6.91 7.48 -11.87
N ARG A 131 -6.22 6.47 -11.34
CA ARG A 131 -5.20 5.71 -12.06
C ARG A 131 -5.34 4.23 -11.80
N GLY A 132 -5.09 3.41 -12.81
CA GLY A 132 -4.92 1.97 -12.63
C GLY A 132 -3.53 1.69 -12.05
N ILE A 133 -3.47 0.93 -10.96
CA ILE A 133 -2.21 0.56 -10.30
C ILE A 133 -1.92 -0.95 -10.37
N ALA A 134 -2.94 -1.78 -10.61
CA ALA A 134 -2.77 -3.21 -10.76
C ALA A 134 -3.81 -3.82 -11.71
N ASP A 135 -3.36 -4.76 -12.54
CA ASP A 135 -4.20 -5.65 -13.35
C ASP A 135 -4.08 -7.13 -12.90
N TYR A 136 -3.20 -7.40 -11.93
CA TYR A 136 -2.86 -8.71 -11.40
C TYR A 136 -2.18 -8.56 -10.02
N PRO A 137 -2.39 -9.47 -9.04
CA PRO A 137 -3.35 -10.59 -9.06
C PRO A 137 -4.80 -10.12 -8.83
N VAL A 138 -4.97 -8.85 -8.49
CA VAL A 138 -6.25 -8.15 -8.36
C VAL A 138 -6.25 -6.93 -9.28
N THR A 139 -7.44 -6.44 -9.61
CA THR A 139 -7.59 -5.11 -10.20
C THR A 139 -7.37 -4.08 -9.09
N GLY A 140 -6.53 -3.08 -9.35
CA GLY A 140 -6.26 -2.01 -8.40
C GLY A 140 -6.42 -0.64 -9.04
N LEU A 141 -7.16 0.24 -8.36
CA LEU A 141 -7.28 1.65 -8.69
C LEU A 141 -6.71 2.51 -7.56
N GLU A 142 -6.07 3.62 -7.92
CA GLU A 142 -5.65 4.68 -7.01
C GLU A 142 -6.41 5.94 -7.36
N ILE A 143 -7.11 6.51 -6.37
CA ILE A 143 -7.92 7.72 -6.49
C ILE A 143 -7.31 8.78 -5.58
N HIS A 144 -6.75 9.83 -6.17
CA HIS A 144 -6.32 11.02 -5.42
C HIS A 144 -7.50 11.96 -5.28
N PHE A 145 -7.73 12.48 -4.08
CA PHE A 145 -8.86 13.36 -3.82
C PHE A 145 -8.56 14.42 -2.77
N THR A 146 -9.28 15.53 -2.89
CA THR A 146 -9.16 16.70 -2.02
C THR A 146 -10.45 16.90 -1.24
N VAL A 147 -10.35 16.79 0.08
CA VAL A 147 -11.46 17.05 0.99
C VAL A 147 -11.64 18.55 1.21
N ALA A 148 -12.88 18.98 1.51
CA ALA A 148 -13.19 20.39 1.76
C ALA A 148 -12.32 21.03 2.87
N ASN A 149 -11.96 20.27 3.90
CA ASN A 149 -11.05 20.71 4.96
C ASN A 149 -9.78 19.84 5.00
N PRO A 150 -8.69 20.23 4.32
CA PRO A 150 -7.47 19.42 4.25
C PRO A 150 -6.64 19.43 5.54
N ARG A 151 -7.02 20.19 6.58
CA ARG A 151 -6.29 20.22 7.86
C ARG A 151 -6.31 18.86 8.56
N PRO A 152 -5.36 18.57 9.47
CA PRO A 152 -5.41 17.37 10.31
C PRO A 152 -6.80 17.23 10.97
N GLY A 153 -7.38 16.03 10.90
CA GLY A 153 -8.75 15.76 11.37
C GLY A 153 -9.88 16.03 10.37
N GLY A 154 -9.69 16.87 9.34
CA GLY A 154 -10.77 17.27 8.43
C GLY A 154 -11.29 16.20 7.45
N GLY A 155 -10.75 14.98 7.49
CA GLY A 155 -11.23 13.84 6.70
C GLY A 155 -11.77 12.68 7.54
N VAL A 156 -12.08 12.91 8.82
CA VAL A 156 -12.56 11.85 9.74
C VAL A 156 -13.93 11.30 9.31
N GLU A 157 -14.91 12.18 9.07
CA GLU A 157 -16.26 11.76 8.63
C GLU A 157 -16.21 11.03 7.29
N LEU A 158 -15.42 11.54 6.34
CA LEU A 158 -15.21 10.86 5.06
C LEU A 158 -14.62 9.47 5.21
N ARG A 159 -13.60 9.28 6.06
CA ARG A 159 -13.04 7.95 6.31
C ARG A 159 -14.08 7.01 6.92
N LYS A 160 -14.95 7.51 7.80
CA LYS A 160 -16.05 6.74 8.36
C LYS A 160 -17.04 6.32 7.28
N ALA A 161 -17.49 7.25 6.44
CA ALA A 161 -18.42 6.96 5.34
C ALA A 161 -17.84 5.96 4.32
N VAL A 162 -16.55 6.08 4.00
CA VAL A 162 -15.84 5.10 3.15
C VAL A 162 -15.72 3.74 3.84
N SER A 163 -15.46 3.70 5.14
CA SER A 163 -15.39 2.44 5.89
C SER A 163 -16.74 1.70 5.89
N GLU A 164 -17.85 2.42 6.05
CA GLU A 164 -19.21 1.86 5.95
C GLU A 164 -19.46 1.32 4.53
N LEU A 165 -19.12 2.11 3.49
CA LEU A 165 -19.20 1.66 2.10
C LEU A 165 -18.35 0.40 1.84
N THR A 166 -17.16 0.32 2.44
CA THR A 166 -16.25 -0.83 2.27
C THR A 166 -16.86 -2.11 2.82
N ALA A 167 -17.66 -2.04 3.89
CA ALA A 167 -18.37 -3.22 4.41
C ALA A 167 -19.51 -3.68 3.49
N GLU A 168 -20.07 -2.77 2.68
CA GLU A 168 -21.13 -3.06 1.72
C GLU A 168 -20.60 -3.54 0.37
N LEU A 169 -19.39 -3.11 0.00
CA LEU A 169 -18.71 -3.51 -1.22
C LEU A 169 -17.82 -4.74 -0.96
N HIS A 170 -17.74 -5.66 -1.92
CA HIS A 170 -16.79 -6.77 -1.86
C HIS A 170 -15.39 -6.34 -2.36
N LEU A 171 -14.93 -5.18 -1.89
CA LEU A 171 -13.68 -4.53 -2.28
C LEU A 171 -12.84 -4.20 -1.05
N ASP A 172 -11.53 -4.18 -1.23
CA ASP A 172 -10.63 -3.61 -0.23
C ASP A 172 -10.44 -2.13 -0.55
N ILE A 173 -10.80 -1.25 0.39
CA ILE A 173 -10.63 0.20 0.23
C ILE A 173 -9.81 0.72 1.40
N ALA A 174 -8.69 1.37 1.09
CA ALA A 174 -7.82 2.00 2.06
C ALA A 174 -7.70 3.50 1.76
N VAL A 175 -7.79 4.34 2.78
CA VAL A 175 -7.67 5.80 2.65
C VAL A 175 -6.52 6.32 3.49
N GLU A 176 -5.54 6.94 2.83
CA GLU A 176 -4.36 7.51 3.46
C GLU A 176 -4.24 9.00 3.17
N ARG A 177 -3.47 9.71 4.00
CA ARG A 177 -3.03 11.06 3.66
C ARG A 177 -2.06 11.01 2.48
N ALA A 178 -2.29 11.84 1.48
CA ALA A 178 -1.37 11.97 0.37
C ALA A 178 -0.08 12.72 0.78
N GLY A 179 0.91 12.72 -0.11
CA GLY A 179 2.17 13.44 0.07
C GLY A 179 3.32 12.59 0.64
N LEU A 180 4.34 13.28 1.17
CA LEU A 180 5.62 12.65 1.54
C LEU A 180 5.49 11.59 2.64
N ALA A 181 4.55 11.75 3.58
CA ALA A 181 4.38 10.82 4.69
C ALA A 181 4.11 9.39 4.20
N ARG A 182 3.23 9.22 3.20
CA ARG A 182 2.96 7.93 2.56
C ARG A 182 4.21 7.33 1.92
N ARG A 183 4.99 8.15 1.21
CA ARG A 183 6.21 7.73 0.49
C ARG A 183 7.45 7.60 1.38
N SER A 184 7.33 7.97 2.66
CA SER A 184 8.44 8.01 3.62
C SER A 184 8.53 6.79 4.53
N LYS A 185 7.70 5.76 4.30
CA LYS A 185 7.79 4.48 5.01
C LYS A 185 9.14 3.81 4.69
N ARG A 186 9.79 3.21 5.70
CA ARG A 186 11.16 2.67 5.62
C ARG A 186 11.39 1.37 6.37
N LEU A 187 10.46 0.97 7.25
CA LEU A 187 10.54 -0.31 7.95
C LEU A 187 9.19 -1.00 7.87
N ILE A 188 9.19 -2.30 7.62
CA ILE A 188 7.99 -3.14 7.69
C ILE A 188 8.24 -4.36 8.58
N CYS A 189 7.25 -4.67 9.42
CA CYS A 189 7.21 -5.88 10.21
C CYS A 189 5.99 -6.72 9.82
N PHE A 190 6.21 -8.01 9.60
CA PHE A 190 5.14 -8.96 9.31
C PHE A 190 4.94 -9.90 10.51
N ASP A 191 3.70 -10.29 10.78
CA ASP A 191 3.47 -11.58 11.42
C ASP A 191 3.90 -12.72 10.48
N VAL A 192 4.12 -13.89 11.04
CA VAL A 192 4.55 -15.08 10.30
C VAL A 192 3.35 -15.95 9.97
N ASP A 193 2.80 -16.62 10.98
CA ASP A 193 1.67 -17.55 10.82
C ASP A 193 0.48 -16.81 10.18
N SER A 194 -0.20 -17.45 9.23
CA SER A 194 -1.34 -16.90 8.48
C SER A 194 -1.13 -15.55 7.76
N THR A 195 0.10 -15.00 7.76
CA THR A 195 0.46 -13.72 7.12
C THR A 195 1.59 -13.90 6.12
N LEU A 196 2.83 -14.13 6.58
CA LEU A 196 3.98 -14.37 5.69
C LEU A 196 4.00 -15.80 5.14
N ILE A 197 3.45 -16.73 5.91
CA ILE A 197 3.25 -18.14 5.55
C ILE A 197 1.75 -18.49 5.62
N GLN A 198 1.36 -19.57 4.97
CA GLN A 198 -0.06 -19.97 4.87
C GLN A 198 -0.55 -20.80 6.06
N GLN A 199 0.36 -21.32 6.87
CA GLN A 199 0.07 -22.29 7.92
C GLN A 199 0.25 -21.71 9.32
N GLU A 200 -0.32 -22.40 10.30
CA GLU A 200 -0.03 -22.23 11.73
C GLU A 200 1.08 -23.22 12.14
N VAL A 201 2.28 -22.72 12.42
CA VAL A 201 3.46 -23.57 12.70
C VAL A 201 3.24 -24.51 13.88
N ILE A 202 2.52 -24.06 14.91
CA ILE A 202 2.26 -24.86 16.11
C ILE A 202 1.34 -26.06 15.83
N GLU A 203 0.40 -25.91 14.89
CA GLU A 203 -0.50 -26.98 14.46
C GLU A 203 0.26 -28.01 13.61
N MET A 204 1.15 -27.55 12.72
CA MET A 204 2.06 -28.42 11.98
C MET A 204 2.94 -29.28 12.92
N LEU A 205 3.46 -28.69 14.01
CA LEU A 205 4.21 -29.44 15.02
C LEU A 205 3.32 -30.44 15.79
N ALA A 206 2.10 -30.04 16.13
CA ALA A 206 1.15 -30.87 16.86
C ALA A 206 0.65 -32.08 16.03
N ALA A 207 0.59 -31.96 14.71
CA ALA A 207 0.29 -33.07 13.81
C ALA A 207 1.29 -34.23 13.96
N TYR A 208 2.58 -33.93 14.15
CA TYR A 208 3.59 -34.97 14.43
C TYR A 208 3.41 -35.64 15.80
N ALA A 209 2.70 -35.00 16.75
CA ALA A 209 2.30 -35.61 18.02
C ALA A 209 0.95 -36.34 17.95
N GLY A 210 0.24 -36.28 16.81
CA GLY A 210 -1.15 -36.76 16.70
C GLY A 210 -2.14 -35.95 17.54
N ARG A 211 -1.84 -34.67 17.79
CA ARG A 211 -2.60 -33.76 18.67
C ARG A 211 -2.98 -32.45 17.98
N GLU A 212 -3.07 -32.46 16.65
CA GLU A 212 -3.45 -31.29 15.85
C GLU A 212 -4.82 -30.73 16.28
N ASP A 213 -5.84 -31.59 16.36
CA ASP A 213 -7.19 -31.19 16.78
C ASP A 213 -7.24 -30.58 18.19
N GLU A 214 -6.43 -31.10 19.12
CA GLU A 214 -6.32 -30.58 20.50
C GLU A 214 -5.74 -29.16 20.48
N VAL A 215 -4.66 -28.95 19.73
CA VAL A 215 -3.98 -27.65 19.62
C VAL A 215 -4.84 -26.64 18.86
N ALA A 216 -5.48 -27.04 17.75
CA ALA A 216 -6.38 -26.20 16.98
C ALA A 216 -7.55 -25.68 17.83
N ALA A 217 -8.16 -26.54 18.65
CA ALA A 217 -9.24 -26.13 19.55
C ALA A 217 -8.78 -25.10 20.59
N VAL A 218 -7.56 -25.21 21.11
CA VAL A 218 -6.98 -24.22 22.04
C VAL A 218 -6.62 -22.91 21.31
N THR A 219 -6.09 -23.01 20.08
CA THR A 219 -5.82 -21.85 19.22
C THR A 219 -7.11 -21.06 18.96
N GLU A 220 -8.20 -21.73 18.59
CA GLU A 220 -9.50 -21.08 18.35
C GLU A 220 -10.02 -20.36 19.60
N ARG A 221 -9.95 -21.00 20.77
CA ARG A 221 -10.40 -20.39 22.04
C ARG A 221 -9.58 -19.15 22.40
N ALA A 222 -8.27 -19.20 22.21
CA ALA A 222 -7.39 -18.05 22.43
C ALA A 222 -7.69 -16.90 21.47
N MET A 223 -7.97 -17.22 20.20
CA MET A 223 -8.34 -16.22 19.19
C MET A 223 -9.74 -15.61 19.45
N ARG A 224 -10.63 -16.30 20.19
CA ARG A 224 -11.89 -15.73 20.72
C ARG A 224 -11.70 -14.90 22.00
N GLY A 225 -10.48 -14.81 22.53
CA GLY A 225 -10.18 -14.07 23.76
C GLY A 225 -10.59 -14.80 25.05
N GLU A 226 -10.87 -16.11 24.99
CA GLU A 226 -11.23 -16.92 26.17
C GLU A 226 -10.02 -17.30 27.03
N LEU A 227 -8.82 -17.20 26.47
CA LEU A 227 -7.54 -17.52 27.13
C LEU A 227 -6.56 -16.37 26.90
N ASP A 228 -5.75 -16.07 27.92
CA ASP A 228 -4.58 -15.22 27.75
C ASP A 228 -3.61 -15.86 26.73
N PHE A 229 -2.89 -15.05 25.97
CA PHE A 229 -1.99 -15.54 24.93
C PHE A 229 -0.89 -16.43 25.50
N ALA A 230 -0.28 -16.05 26.63
CA ALA A 230 0.80 -16.81 27.23
C ALA A 230 0.28 -18.13 27.82
N GLU A 231 -0.91 -18.11 28.42
CA GLU A 231 -1.58 -19.32 28.89
C GLU A 231 -1.89 -20.29 27.74
N SER A 232 -2.49 -19.79 26.66
CA SER A 232 -2.77 -20.57 25.45
C SER A 232 -1.50 -21.14 24.82
N LEU A 233 -0.43 -20.34 24.72
CA LEU A 233 0.85 -20.82 24.19
C LEU A 233 1.41 -21.95 25.05
N HIS A 234 1.42 -21.80 26.37
CA HIS A 234 1.91 -22.86 27.26
C HIS A 234 1.04 -24.12 27.18
N GLU A 235 -0.28 -24.01 27.03
CA GLU A 235 -1.16 -25.15 26.84
C GLU A 235 -0.87 -25.88 25.52
N ARG A 236 -0.77 -25.16 24.41
CA ARG A 236 -0.47 -25.75 23.09
C ARG A 236 0.93 -26.36 23.03
N VAL A 237 1.94 -25.73 23.61
CA VAL A 237 3.31 -26.25 23.61
C VAL A 237 3.44 -27.51 24.47
N LYS A 238 2.64 -27.68 25.55
CA LYS A 238 2.62 -28.94 26.32
C LYS A 238 2.26 -30.15 25.48
N ALA A 239 1.38 -29.99 24.49
CA ALA A 239 0.99 -31.07 23.57
C ALA A 239 2.17 -31.58 22.73
N LEU A 240 3.24 -30.79 22.61
CA LEU A 240 4.45 -31.12 21.85
C LEU A 240 5.50 -31.90 22.68
N ALA A 241 5.26 -32.09 23.98
CA ALA A 241 6.23 -32.72 24.87
C ALA A 241 6.59 -34.14 24.43
N GLY A 242 7.89 -34.43 24.37
CA GLY A 242 8.42 -35.74 24.01
C GLY A 242 8.68 -35.95 22.52
N LEU A 243 8.25 -35.02 21.64
CA LEU A 243 8.63 -35.03 20.23
C LEU A 243 10.15 -34.91 20.08
N ASP A 244 10.70 -35.63 19.11
CA ASP A 244 12.09 -35.50 18.70
C ASP A 244 12.32 -34.12 18.06
N ALA A 245 13.40 -33.43 18.44
CA ALA A 245 13.69 -32.08 17.98
C ALA A 245 13.87 -31.96 16.46
N SER A 246 14.16 -33.07 15.75
CA SER A 246 14.20 -33.08 14.27
C SER A 246 12.87 -32.70 13.63
N VAL A 247 11.75 -32.74 14.38
CA VAL A 247 10.44 -32.26 13.89
C VAL A 247 10.48 -30.79 13.49
N VAL A 248 11.30 -29.98 14.17
CA VAL A 248 11.44 -28.54 13.88
C VAL A 248 11.96 -28.33 12.46
N GLU A 249 12.97 -29.09 12.05
CA GLU A 249 13.54 -29.02 10.71
C GLU A 249 12.56 -29.54 9.65
N LYS A 250 11.82 -30.61 9.94
CA LYS A 250 10.79 -31.14 9.04
C LYS A 250 9.69 -30.10 8.78
N VAL A 251 9.14 -29.50 9.84
CA VAL A 251 8.13 -28.44 9.71
C VAL A 251 8.68 -27.25 8.96
N ALA A 252 9.92 -26.81 9.23
CA ALA A 252 10.54 -25.70 8.52
C ALA A 252 10.64 -25.94 7.00
N ASN A 253 10.89 -27.18 6.56
CA ASN A 253 10.96 -27.54 5.15
C ASN A 253 9.58 -27.61 4.47
N ASP A 254 8.50 -27.85 5.23
CA ASP A 254 7.13 -27.96 4.71
C ASP A 254 6.38 -26.61 4.65
N ILE A 255 7.00 -25.53 5.12
CA ILE A 255 6.43 -24.18 5.13
C ILE A 255 6.14 -23.71 3.70
N LYS A 256 4.93 -23.17 3.50
CA LYS A 256 4.53 -22.51 2.26
C LYS A 256 4.38 -21.02 2.51
N LEU A 257 5.17 -20.25 1.78
CA LEU A 257 5.01 -18.79 1.76
C LEU A 257 3.65 -18.40 1.21
N THR A 258 3.07 -17.35 1.78
CA THR A 258 1.87 -16.72 1.24
C THR A 258 2.13 -16.26 -0.20
N PRO A 259 1.19 -16.46 -1.14
CA PRO A 259 1.35 -15.95 -2.50
C PRO A 259 1.70 -14.46 -2.49
N GLY A 260 2.66 -14.05 -3.31
CA GLY A 260 3.16 -12.67 -3.32
C GLY A 260 4.26 -12.38 -2.29
N ALA A 261 4.45 -13.16 -1.22
CA ALA A 261 5.42 -12.84 -0.16
C ALA A 261 6.86 -12.60 -0.65
N ARG A 262 7.36 -13.45 -1.55
CA ARG A 262 8.69 -13.26 -2.16
C ARG A 262 8.77 -11.96 -2.98
N THR A 263 7.69 -11.59 -3.68
CA THR A 263 7.60 -10.34 -4.42
C THR A 263 7.56 -9.15 -3.48
N THR A 264 6.75 -9.21 -2.42
CA THR A 264 6.68 -8.21 -1.36
C THR A 264 8.06 -7.91 -0.79
N ILE A 265 8.77 -8.93 -0.28
CA ILE A 265 10.09 -8.74 0.33
C ILE A 265 11.11 -8.24 -0.70
N ARG A 266 11.17 -8.82 -1.90
CA ARG A 266 12.12 -8.40 -2.95
C ARG A 266 11.93 -6.92 -3.32
N THR A 267 10.70 -6.50 -3.59
CA THR A 267 10.38 -5.11 -3.95
C THR A 267 10.73 -4.14 -2.82
N LEU A 268 10.38 -4.48 -1.58
CA LEU A 268 10.69 -3.64 -0.43
C LEU A 268 12.21 -3.48 -0.22
N LYS A 269 12.98 -4.56 -0.43
CA LYS A 269 14.45 -4.50 -0.38
C LYS A 269 15.04 -3.62 -1.48
N ARG A 270 14.50 -3.63 -2.71
CA ARG A 270 14.90 -2.69 -3.78
C ARG A 270 14.70 -1.23 -3.37
N LEU A 271 13.64 -0.96 -2.62
CA LEU A 271 13.32 0.37 -2.09
C LEU A 271 14.11 0.74 -0.82
N GLY A 272 15.00 -0.14 -0.34
CA GLY A 272 15.82 0.09 0.84
C GLY A 272 15.06 -0.02 2.16
N TYR A 273 13.93 -0.72 2.20
CA TYR A 273 13.24 -0.98 3.45
C TYR A 273 14.04 -1.89 4.36
N LYS A 274 13.93 -1.62 5.66
CA LYS A 274 14.18 -2.62 6.69
C LYS A 274 12.99 -3.57 6.79
N THR A 275 13.25 -4.86 6.74
CA THR A 275 12.21 -5.90 6.75
C THR A 275 12.41 -6.81 7.94
N GLY A 276 11.35 -7.07 8.71
CA GLY A 276 11.44 -7.95 9.86
C GLY A 276 10.18 -8.77 10.07
N VAL A 277 10.29 -9.78 10.93
CA VAL A 277 9.16 -10.58 11.41
C VAL A 277 9.09 -10.58 12.92
N VAL A 278 7.86 -10.50 13.45
CA VAL A 278 7.58 -10.67 14.88
C VAL A 278 6.41 -11.62 15.06
N SER A 279 6.69 -12.78 15.66
CA SER A 279 5.74 -13.90 15.68
C SER A 279 5.56 -14.47 17.09
N GLY A 280 4.35 -14.98 17.33
CA GLY A 280 4.04 -15.84 18.47
C GLY A 280 4.53 -17.29 18.31
N GLY A 281 4.99 -17.66 17.11
CA GLY A 281 5.59 -18.96 16.79
C GLY A 281 7.01 -19.10 17.32
N PHE A 282 7.84 -19.90 16.63
CA PHE A 282 9.12 -20.36 17.17
C PHE A 282 10.33 -19.94 16.34
N ILE A 283 11.33 -19.34 16.98
CA ILE A 283 12.53 -18.79 16.32
C ILE A 283 13.30 -19.87 15.57
N GLN A 284 13.31 -21.10 16.07
CA GLN A 284 14.00 -22.21 15.41
C GLN A 284 13.44 -22.56 14.02
N ILE A 285 12.19 -22.18 13.75
CA ILE A 285 11.50 -22.38 12.46
C ILE A 285 11.57 -21.10 11.61
N ILE A 286 11.49 -19.94 12.27
CA ILE A 286 11.43 -18.63 11.60
C ILE A 286 12.80 -18.16 11.13
N GLU A 287 13.88 -18.46 11.86
CA GLU A 287 15.22 -17.98 11.52
C GLU A 287 15.75 -18.52 10.17
N PRO A 288 15.57 -19.81 9.81
CA PRO A 288 15.84 -20.28 8.44
C PRO A 288 15.05 -19.50 7.38
N LEU A 289 13.73 -19.32 7.59
CA LEU A 289 12.87 -18.59 6.67
C LEU A 289 13.31 -17.13 6.50
N ALA A 290 13.64 -16.46 7.61
CA ALA A 290 14.12 -15.08 7.62
C ALA A 290 15.44 -14.93 6.85
N ARG A 291 16.37 -15.88 7.00
CA ARG A 291 17.63 -15.90 6.24
C ARG A 291 17.37 -16.10 4.74
N ASP A 292 16.50 -17.02 4.37
CA ASP A 292 16.16 -17.31 2.96
C ASP A 292 15.49 -16.12 2.25
N LEU A 293 14.67 -15.35 2.97
CA LEU A 293 14.07 -14.11 2.49
C LEU A 293 15.01 -12.90 2.60
N GLY A 294 16.10 -13.05 3.36
CA GLY A 294 17.05 -11.99 3.67
C GLY A 294 16.43 -10.86 4.50
N LEU A 295 15.62 -11.21 5.50
CA LEU A 295 15.07 -10.25 6.45
C LEU A 295 16.17 -9.68 7.36
N ASP A 296 16.01 -8.43 7.78
CA ASP A 296 16.94 -7.76 8.70
C ASP A 296 16.70 -8.19 10.16
N PHE A 297 15.46 -8.53 10.51
CA PHE A 297 15.07 -8.87 11.89
C PHE A 297 14.16 -10.09 11.96
N ALA A 298 14.34 -10.88 13.01
CA ALA A 298 13.40 -11.93 13.39
C ALA A 298 13.29 -11.99 14.91
N ARG A 299 12.05 -12.08 15.41
CA ARG A 299 11.78 -12.29 16.83
C ARG A 299 10.59 -13.21 17.01
N ALA A 300 10.76 -14.21 17.87
CA ALA A 300 9.77 -15.23 18.14
C ALA A 300 10.06 -15.94 19.47
N ASN A 301 9.15 -16.79 19.93
CA ASN A 301 9.36 -17.65 21.10
C ASN A 301 10.42 -18.70 20.82
N THR A 302 11.00 -19.30 21.86
CA THR A 302 11.99 -20.38 21.71
C THR A 302 11.47 -21.65 22.36
N LEU A 303 11.34 -22.75 21.61
CA LEU A 303 11.00 -24.05 22.22
C LEU A 303 12.16 -24.56 23.09
N GLU A 304 11.86 -25.06 24.28
CA GLU A 304 12.86 -25.71 25.13
C GLU A 304 13.14 -27.13 24.64
N ILE A 305 14.41 -27.40 24.34
CA ILE A 305 14.89 -28.71 23.90
C ILE A 305 15.87 -29.25 24.95
N ARG A 306 15.64 -30.48 25.42
CA ARG A 306 16.57 -31.21 26.30
C ARG A 306 16.75 -32.63 25.79
N GLU A 307 17.99 -33.09 25.76
CA GLU A 307 18.34 -34.45 25.31
C GLU A 307 17.74 -34.79 23.91
N GLY A 308 17.72 -33.81 23.01
CA GLY A 308 17.18 -33.96 21.65
C GLY A 308 15.66 -34.00 21.56
N LYS A 309 14.91 -33.69 22.63
CA LYS A 309 13.44 -33.70 22.65
C LYS A 309 12.83 -32.39 23.10
N LEU A 310 11.65 -32.08 22.58
CA LEU A 310 10.82 -30.96 23.04
C LEU A 310 10.32 -31.24 24.46
N THR A 311 10.50 -30.30 25.39
CA THR A 311 10.06 -30.48 26.78
C THR A 311 8.60 -30.10 27.02
N GLY A 312 7.96 -29.49 26.02
CA GLY A 312 6.63 -28.89 26.16
C GLY A 312 6.61 -27.53 26.86
N ARG A 313 7.75 -26.81 26.85
CA ARG A 313 7.87 -25.44 27.38
C ARG A 313 8.57 -24.52 26.39
N VAL A 314 8.43 -23.21 26.62
CA VAL A 314 9.21 -22.16 25.93
C VAL A 314 10.28 -21.58 26.86
N ILE A 315 11.37 -21.06 26.28
CA ILE A 315 12.47 -20.40 26.98
C ILE A 315 12.31 -18.89 26.85
N GLY A 316 12.53 -18.17 27.95
CA GLY A 316 12.58 -16.72 27.97
C GLY A 316 11.19 -16.06 28.04
N PRO A 317 11.13 -14.73 27.83
CA PRO A 317 9.87 -14.02 27.81
C PRO A 317 9.02 -14.44 26.60
N VAL A 318 7.71 -14.56 26.81
CA VAL A 318 6.77 -14.86 25.74
C VAL A 318 6.60 -13.64 24.84
N ILE A 319 6.65 -13.86 23.53
CA ILE A 319 6.30 -12.86 22.52
C ILE A 319 4.78 -12.78 22.42
N ASP A 320 4.18 -12.05 23.36
CA ASP A 320 2.76 -11.71 23.38
C ASP A 320 2.46 -10.46 22.54
N ARG A 321 1.19 -10.02 22.59
CA ARG A 321 0.69 -8.84 21.88
C ARG A 321 1.50 -7.57 22.19
N HIS A 322 1.83 -7.33 23.45
CA HIS A 322 2.60 -6.16 23.87
C HIS A 322 4.06 -6.28 23.40
N ALA A 323 4.65 -7.48 23.53
CA ALA A 323 6.00 -7.75 23.05
C ALA A 323 6.12 -7.53 21.53
N LYS A 324 5.09 -7.81 20.74
CA LYS A 324 5.09 -7.48 19.29
C LYS A 324 5.27 -5.98 19.05
N ALA A 325 4.54 -5.14 19.78
CA ALA A 325 4.65 -3.69 19.69
C ALA A 325 6.04 -3.17 20.14
N GLU A 326 6.56 -3.67 21.26
CA GLU A 326 7.89 -3.30 21.74
C GLU A 326 9.00 -3.68 20.75
N SER A 327 8.84 -4.82 20.08
CA SER A 327 9.78 -5.28 19.06
C SER A 327 9.81 -4.36 17.85
N LEU A 328 8.64 -3.91 17.37
CA LEU A 328 8.57 -2.89 16.32
C LEU A 328 9.28 -1.59 16.74
N LYS A 329 9.06 -1.13 17.97
CA LYS A 329 9.70 0.09 18.51
C LYS A 329 11.21 -0.07 18.56
N GLU A 330 11.71 -1.22 19.03
CA GLU A 330 13.13 -1.52 19.11
C GLU A 330 13.79 -1.58 17.74
N PHE A 331 13.17 -2.26 16.77
CA PHE A 331 13.68 -2.34 15.40
C PHE A 331 13.72 -0.96 14.74
N ALA A 332 12.68 -0.14 14.93
CA ALA A 332 12.66 1.22 14.43
C ALA A 332 13.75 2.10 15.06
N TRP A 333 13.84 2.08 16.40
CA TRP A 333 14.80 2.88 17.16
C TRP A 333 16.26 2.54 16.80
N SER A 334 16.60 1.26 16.77
CA SER A 334 17.95 0.78 16.44
C SER A 334 18.41 1.12 15.02
N ASN A 335 17.47 1.49 14.13
CA ASN A 335 17.75 1.88 12.75
C ASN A 335 17.52 3.37 12.48
N GLY A 336 17.24 4.17 13.52
CA GLY A 336 16.98 5.61 13.37
C GLY A 336 15.69 5.93 12.60
N ILE A 337 14.73 4.99 12.57
CA ILE A 337 13.45 5.12 11.86
C ILE A 337 12.38 5.57 12.85
N LYS A 338 11.62 6.61 12.48
CA LYS A 338 10.49 7.08 13.29
C LYS A 338 9.31 6.12 13.16
N LEU A 339 8.50 5.98 14.21
CA LEU A 339 7.32 5.09 14.19
C LEU A 339 6.33 5.44 13.07
N ASN A 340 6.13 6.72 12.74
CA ASN A 340 5.27 7.11 11.63
C ASN A 340 5.78 6.66 10.23
N GLN A 341 7.02 6.18 10.15
CA GLN A 341 7.66 5.60 8.97
C GLN A 341 7.69 4.06 8.99
N THR A 342 7.08 3.43 10.00
CA THR A 342 6.97 1.97 10.08
C THR A 342 5.64 1.48 9.52
N VAL A 343 5.62 0.23 9.10
CA VAL A 343 4.45 -0.51 8.64
C VAL A 343 4.39 -1.81 9.42
N ALA A 344 3.20 -2.23 9.86
CA ALA A 344 2.98 -3.53 10.47
C ALA A 344 1.90 -4.28 9.68
N VAL A 345 2.11 -5.57 9.43
CA VAL A 345 1.17 -6.43 8.72
C VAL A 345 0.90 -7.68 9.56
N GLY A 346 -0.37 -8.00 9.79
CA GLY A 346 -0.77 -9.17 10.57
C GLY A 346 -2.22 -9.56 10.31
N ASP A 347 -2.68 -10.67 10.88
CA ASP A 347 -4.02 -11.22 10.67
C ASP A 347 -4.84 -11.37 11.97
N GLY A 348 -4.18 -11.45 13.13
CA GLY A 348 -4.80 -11.85 14.38
C GLY A 348 -4.89 -10.76 15.45
N ALA A 349 -5.69 -11.02 16.50
CA ALA A 349 -5.84 -10.11 17.63
C ALA A 349 -4.53 -9.90 18.44
N ASN A 350 -3.59 -10.84 18.32
CA ASN A 350 -2.21 -10.74 18.82
C ASN A 350 -1.40 -9.62 18.16
N ASP A 351 -1.81 -9.12 16.99
CA ASP A 351 -1.08 -8.05 16.28
C ASP A 351 -1.61 -6.65 16.57
N ILE A 352 -2.72 -6.51 17.30
CA ILE A 352 -3.40 -5.22 17.48
C ILE A 352 -2.45 -4.13 18.01
N ASP A 353 -1.64 -4.42 19.02
CA ASP A 353 -0.74 -3.41 19.58
C ASP A 353 0.41 -3.06 18.61
N MET A 354 0.87 -4.04 17.82
CA MET A 354 1.90 -3.82 16.80
C MET A 354 1.36 -2.93 15.67
N LEU A 355 0.15 -3.21 15.17
CA LEU A 355 -0.50 -2.40 14.15
C LEU A 355 -0.81 -0.99 14.67
N SER A 356 -1.38 -0.89 15.87
CA SER A 356 -1.72 0.41 16.50
C SER A 356 -0.49 1.27 16.80
N THR A 357 0.67 0.65 16.99
CA THR A 357 1.96 1.35 17.20
C THR A 357 2.59 1.80 15.89
N ALA A 358 2.31 1.11 14.79
CA ALA A 358 2.92 1.39 13.49
C ALA A 358 2.41 2.71 12.90
N GLY A 359 3.20 3.29 11.98
CA GLY A 359 2.75 4.42 11.18
C GLY A 359 1.73 4.08 10.10
N LEU A 360 1.55 2.79 9.82
CA LEU A 360 0.52 2.19 8.98
C LEU A 360 0.35 0.72 9.41
N GLY A 361 -0.78 0.39 10.02
CA GLY A 361 -1.17 -0.98 10.36
C GLY A 361 -2.06 -1.59 9.29
N ILE A 362 -1.64 -2.71 8.70
CA ILE A 362 -2.35 -3.40 7.61
C ILE A 362 -2.84 -4.76 8.11
N ALA A 363 -4.15 -4.94 8.13
CA ALA A 363 -4.79 -6.22 8.36
C ALA A 363 -4.77 -7.07 7.07
N PHE A 364 -4.08 -8.21 7.08
CA PHE A 364 -3.99 -9.14 5.96
C PHE A 364 -4.88 -10.36 6.20
N ASN A 365 -5.93 -10.55 5.38
CA ASN A 365 -6.93 -11.62 5.53
C ASN A 365 -7.41 -11.81 6.99
N ALA A 366 -7.49 -10.69 7.71
CA ALA A 366 -7.48 -10.70 9.15
C ALA A 366 -8.83 -11.05 9.77
N LYS A 367 -8.80 -11.41 11.05
CA LYS A 367 -10.02 -11.59 11.85
C LYS A 367 -10.70 -10.24 12.14
N PRO A 368 -12.02 -10.21 12.42
CA PRO A 368 -12.75 -8.98 12.66
C PRO A 368 -12.09 -8.06 13.70
N ALA A 369 -11.62 -8.63 14.81
CA ALA A 369 -10.98 -7.87 15.89
C ALA A 369 -9.74 -7.07 15.45
N LEU A 370 -8.96 -7.56 14.47
CA LEU A 370 -7.82 -6.82 13.94
C LEU A 370 -8.25 -5.85 12.83
N ARG A 371 -9.21 -6.23 11.98
CA ARG A 371 -9.74 -5.36 10.93
C ARG A 371 -10.32 -4.06 11.47
N GLU A 372 -11.01 -4.11 12.61
CA GLU A 372 -11.64 -2.95 13.25
C GLU A 372 -10.64 -1.88 13.73
N VAL A 373 -9.39 -2.25 13.96
CA VAL A 373 -8.35 -1.35 14.50
C VAL A 373 -7.26 -1.02 13.49
N ALA A 374 -7.19 -1.74 12.37
CA ALA A 374 -6.19 -1.52 11.33
C ALA A 374 -6.47 -0.24 10.53
N ASP A 375 -5.41 0.44 10.08
CA ASP A 375 -5.53 1.61 9.19
C ASP A 375 -6.02 1.21 7.79
N ALA A 376 -5.67 0.00 7.35
CA ALA A 376 -6.05 -0.58 6.07
C ALA A 376 -6.25 -2.09 6.20
N SER A 377 -7.08 -2.67 5.33
CA SER A 377 -7.28 -4.11 5.22
C SER A 377 -7.09 -4.57 3.79
N VAL A 378 -6.50 -5.75 3.60
CA VAL A 378 -6.45 -6.48 2.33
C VAL A 378 -6.96 -7.90 2.54
N ASN A 379 -7.95 -8.33 1.76
CA ASN A 379 -8.74 -9.54 2.00
C ASN A 379 -8.69 -10.54 0.84
N TYR A 380 -7.77 -10.34 -0.10
CA TYR A 380 -7.40 -11.37 -1.08
C TYR A 380 -6.11 -12.09 -0.64
N PRO A 381 -5.91 -13.38 -1.02
CA PRO A 381 -4.81 -14.22 -0.54
C PRO A 381 -3.46 -13.93 -1.22
N PHE A 382 -3.13 -12.65 -1.41
CA PHE A 382 -1.92 -12.19 -2.09
C PHE A 382 -1.22 -11.09 -1.27
N LEU A 383 -0.08 -11.41 -0.68
CA LEU A 383 0.67 -10.49 0.20
C LEU A 383 1.30 -9.31 -0.55
N ASP A 384 1.47 -9.42 -1.88
CA ASP A 384 1.99 -8.32 -2.71
C ASP A 384 1.00 -7.17 -2.89
N GLN A 385 -0.26 -7.33 -2.47
CA GLN A 385 -1.21 -6.21 -2.37
C GLN A 385 -0.79 -5.13 -1.37
N VAL A 386 -0.01 -5.50 -0.35
CA VAL A 386 0.59 -4.54 0.59
C VAL A 386 1.40 -3.47 -0.17
N LEU A 387 2.05 -3.84 -1.28
CA LEU A 387 2.84 -2.90 -2.08
C LEU A 387 1.97 -1.81 -2.71
N PHE A 388 0.73 -2.13 -3.10
CA PHE A 388 -0.22 -1.17 -3.68
C PHE A 388 -0.62 -0.10 -2.66
N LEU A 389 -0.82 -0.49 -1.40
CA LEU A 389 -1.09 0.47 -0.30
C LEU A 389 0.09 1.43 -0.12
N LEU A 390 1.32 0.90 -0.21
CA LEU A 390 2.57 1.68 -0.16
C LEU A 390 2.84 2.54 -1.40
N GLY A 391 1.93 2.55 -2.38
CA GLY A 391 2.01 3.38 -3.58
C GLY A 391 2.94 2.85 -4.65
N ILE A 392 3.16 1.54 -4.67
CA ILE A 392 3.99 0.86 -5.67
C ILE A 392 3.04 0.14 -6.63
N SER A 393 3.06 0.51 -7.90
CA SER A 393 2.21 -0.09 -8.93
C SER A 393 2.72 -1.45 -9.38
N ARG A 394 1.82 -2.28 -9.93
CA ARG A 394 2.16 -3.55 -10.55
C ARG A 394 3.14 -3.38 -11.71
N SER A 395 2.98 -2.33 -12.51
CA SER A 395 3.88 -2.01 -13.62
C SER A 395 5.31 -1.73 -13.15
N GLU A 396 5.50 -1.04 -12.02
CA GLU A 396 6.83 -0.79 -11.47
C GLU A 396 7.47 -2.09 -10.97
N ILE A 397 6.70 -2.94 -10.27
CA ILE A 397 7.19 -4.24 -9.80
C ILE A 397 7.65 -5.11 -10.98
N GLU A 398 6.84 -5.16 -12.04
CA GLU A 398 7.12 -5.99 -13.20
C GLU A 398 8.27 -5.46 -14.04
N HIS A 399 8.42 -4.15 -14.16
CA HIS A 399 9.56 -3.53 -14.83
C HIS A 399 10.88 -3.97 -14.19
N GLU A 400 10.98 -3.83 -12.86
CA GLU A 400 12.17 -4.24 -12.11
C GLU A 400 12.37 -5.77 -12.12
N ASP A 401 11.30 -6.54 -12.04
CA ASP A 401 11.39 -8.01 -12.12
C ASP A 401 11.82 -8.51 -13.50
N MET A 402 11.45 -7.81 -14.57
CA MET A 402 11.93 -8.12 -15.93
C MET A 402 13.42 -7.83 -16.06
N ALA A 403 13.90 -6.72 -15.50
CA ALA A 403 15.32 -6.37 -15.50
C ALA A 403 16.19 -7.43 -14.80
N ASP A 404 15.70 -7.97 -13.68
CA ASP A 404 16.41 -8.99 -12.89
C ASP A 404 16.16 -10.44 -13.36
N GLY A 405 15.32 -10.65 -14.38
CA GLY A 405 14.92 -11.99 -14.84
C GLY A 405 14.08 -12.78 -13.83
N THR A 406 13.48 -12.11 -12.84
CA THR A 406 12.62 -12.71 -11.81
C THR A 406 11.13 -12.58 -12.10
N TYR A 407 10.75 -11.97 -13.23
CA TYR A 407 9.37 -11.76 -13.63
C TYR A 407 8.55 -13.05 -13.66
N ARG A 408 7.43 -13.05 -12.92
CA ARG A 408 6.44 -14.13 -12.92
C ARG A 408 5.04 -13.58 -12.70
N ARG A 409 4.08 -14.10 -13.47
CA ARG A 409 2.63 -14.04 -13.18
C ARG A 409 2.10 -15.47 -13.01
N PRO A 410 2.19 -16.06 -11.80
CA PRO A 410 1.59 -17.37 -11.55
C PRO A 410 0.09 -17.36 -11.89
N PRO A 411 -0.48 -18.47 -12.39
CA PRO A 411 -1.92 -18.56 -12.58
C PRO A 411 -2.62 -18.37 -11.23
N LEU A 412 -3.69 -17.56 -11.23
CA LEU A 412 -4.55 -17.43 -10.07
C LEU A 412 -5.30 -18.75 -9.89
N GLN A 413 -5.25 -19.32 -8.69
CA GLN A 413 -6.13 -20.42 -8.32
C GLN A 413 -7.45 -19.81 -7.84
N ASP A 414 -8.56 -20.33 -8.33
CA ASP A 414 -9.90 -19.77 -8.11
C ASP A 414 -10.32 -19.72 -6.64
#